data_AF-A0AAE0B2G5-F1
#
_entry.id   AF-A0AAE0B2G5-F1
#
_cell.length_a   1.000
_cell.length_b   1.000
_cell.length_c   1.000
_cell.angle_alpha   90.00
_cell.angle_beta   90.00
_cell.angle_gamma   90.00
#
_symmetry.space_group_name_H-M   'P 1'
#
loop_
_entity.id
_entity.type
_entity.pdbx_description
1 polymer ?
#
loop_
_entity_poly.entity_id
_entity_poly.type
_entity_poly.pdbx_seq_one_letter_code
_entity_poly.pdbx_strand_id
1 'polypeptide(L)'
;MNDETVHQLCKQAVVQARAGADVVSPSDMMDGRVGAIRAALDAEGFQHVAIMSYTAKYASSFYGPFREALDSNPRFGDKKRYAVDYKMYELYEYLSDRTYPNAEVTWSQVKPGLPCLDIIRLLRDKSPLPIAAYQVSGEYSMIKAGGVLKMIDEEIESYDGVIDVPPAGWCGHHTHILYSPSCYMFMW
;
A
#
# COMPACT_ATOMS: atom_id res chain seq x y z
N MET A 1 -13.92 -15.44 7.42
CA MET A 1 -14.07 -15.97 6.04
C MET A 1 -12.86 -15.50 5.22
N ASN A 2 -11.73 -16.19 5.37
CA ASN A 2 -10.46 -15.81 4.74
C ASN A 2 -10.41 -16.32 3.29
N ASP A 3 -10.53 -17.63 3.11
CA ASP A 3 -10.28 -18.31 1.84
C ASP A 3 -11.24 -17.91 0.73
N GLU A 4 -12.53 -17.74 1.04
CA GLU A 4 -13.50 -17.23 0.06
C GLU A 4 -13.19 -15.80 -0.38
N THR A 5 -12.62 -14.97 0.52
CA THR A 5 -12.18 -13.62 0.18
C THR A 5 -10.97 -13.68 -0.73
N VAL A 6 -9.98 -14.52 -0.39
CA VAL A 6 -8.78 -14.75 -1.23
C VAL A 6 -9.17 -15.22 -2.63
N HIS A 7 -10.14 -16.12 -2.75
CA HIS A 7 -10.65 -16.56 -4.06
C HIS A 7 -11.19 -15.40 -4.91
N GLN A 8 -11.92 -14.46 -4.30
CA GLN A 8 -12.40 -13.28 -5.03
C GLN A 8 -11.26 -12.32 -5.40
N LEU A 9 -10.27 -12.16 -4.52
CA LEU A 9 -9.07 -11.34 -4.80
C LEU A 9 -8.28 -11.87 -6.00
N CYS A 10 -8.12 -13.19 -6.10
CA CYS A 10 -7.48 -13.82 -7.27
C CYS A 10 -8.22 -13.47 -8.57
N LYS A 11 -9.56 -13.55 -8.58
CA LYS A 11 -10.36 -13.18 -9.75
C LYS A 11 -10.21 -11.71 -10.11
N GLN A 12 -10.22 -10.83 -9.10
CA GLN A 12 -10.03 -9.39 -9.32
C GLN A 12 -8.67 -9.08 -9.94
N ALA A 13 -7.60 -9.68 -9.43
CA ALA A 13 -6.25 -9.50 -9.97
C ALA A 13 -6.14 -9.96 -11.42
N VAL A 14 -6.70 -11.12 -11.77
CA VAL A 14 -6.72 -11.62 -13.16
C VAL A 14 -7.53 -10.70 -14.08
N VAL A 15 -8.66 -10.16 -13.61
CA VAL A 15 -9.46 -9.20 -14.39
C VAL A 15 -8.68 -7.91 -14.64
N GLN A 16 -7.97 -7.39 -13.64
CA GLN A 16 -7.11 -6.20 -13.79
C GLN A 16 -5.96 -6.47 -14.77
N ALA A 17 -5.30 -7.62 -14.66
CA ALA A 17 -4.23 -8.02 -15.57
C ALA A 17 -4.71 -8.15 -17.03
N ARG A 18 -5.87 -8.78 -17.25
CA ARG A 18 -6.52 -8.85 -18.58
C ARG A 18 -6.87 -7.48 -19.14
N ALA A 19 -7.16 -6.51 -18.28
CA ALA A 19 -7.41 -5.12 -18.67
C ALA A 19 -6.12 -4.31 -18.97
N GLY A 20 -4.94 -4.91 -18.81
CA GLY A 20 -3.64 -4.30 -19.09
C GLY A 20 -2.95 -3.69 -17.87
N ALA A 21 -3.30 -4.10 -16.65
CA ALA A 21 -2.60 -3.63 -15.45
C ALA A 21 -1.18 -4.23 -15.37
N ASP A 22 -0.17 -3.38 -15.28
CA ASP A 22 1.22 -3.80 -15.04
C ASP A 22 1.49 -4.18 -13.58
N VAL A 23 0.69 -3.66 -12.65
CA VAL A 23 0.81 -3.87 -11.21
C VAL A 23 -0.56 -4.08 -10.58
N VAL A 24 -0.69 -5.10 -9.73
CA VAL A 24 -1.85 -5.28 -8.82
C VAL A 24 -1.45 -5.04 -7.38
N SER A 25 -2.32 -4.44 -6.57
CA SER A 25 -2.00 -4.04 -5.19
C SER A 25 -3.08 -4.45 -4.18
N PRO A 26 -3.09 -5.71 -3.73
CA PRO A 26 -4.11 -6.23 -2.81
C PRO A 26 -3.99 -5.61 -1.42
N SER A 27 -5.00 -4.83 -1.00
CA SER A 27 -4.99 -4.05 0.25
C SER A 27 -5.77 -4.67 1.41
N ASP A 28 -6.32 -5.87 1.21
CA ASP A 28 -7.28 -6.57 2.08
C ASP A 28 -6.70 -7.09 3.41
N MET A 29 -5.38 -7.33 3.48
CA MET A 29 -4.69 -7.89 4.65
C MET A 29 -5.12 -9.32 5.05
N MET A 30 -5.60 -10.13 4.10
CA MET A 30 -5.89 -11.56 4.30
C MET A 30 -4.61 -12.41 4.31
N ASP A 31 -4.67 -13.58 4.94
CA ASP A 31 -3.50 -14.45 5.05
C ASP A 31 -3.33 -15.26 3.75
N GLY A 32 -2.08 -15.38 3.27
CA GLY A 32 -1.74 -16.15 2.06
C GLY A 32 -2.20 -15.54 0.72
N ARG A 33 -2.77 -14.34 0.70
CA ARG A 33 -3.35 -13.77 -0.54
C ARG A 33 -2.33 -13.54 -1.65
N VAL A 34 -1.08 -13.17 -1.33
CA VAL A 34 -0.09 -12.84 -2.37
C VAL A 34 0.27 -14.07 -3.20
N GLY A 35 0.60 -15.20 -2.55
CA GLY A 35 0.88 -16.44 -3.27
C GLY A 35 -0.32 -16.95 -4.06
N ALA A 36 -1.53 -16.83 -3.50
CA ALA A 36 -2.75 -17.19 -4.22
C ALA A 36 -2.98 -16.31 -5.47
N ILE A 37 -2.72 -15.00 -5.37
CA ILE A 37 -2.83 -14.08 -6.51
C ILE A 37 -1.74 -14.37 -7.54
N ARG A 38 -0.49 -14.61 -7.11
CA ARG A 38 0.61 -14.96 -8.02
C ARG A 38 0.30 -16.22 -8.82
N ALA A 39 -0.14 -17.28 -8.14
CA ALA A 39 -0.52 -18.54 -8.79
C ALA A 39 -1.67 -18.34 -9.79
N ALA A 40 -2.67 -17.51 -9.47
CA ALA A 40 -3.78 -17.21 -10.36
C ALA A 40 -3.34 -16.42 -11.61
N LEU A 41 -2.47 -15.43 -11.45
CA LEU A 41 -1.90 -14.66 -12.55
C LEU A 41 -1.02 -15.54 -13.45
N ASP A 42 -0.20 -16.40 -12.87
CA ASP A 42 0.71 -17.28 -13.62
C ASP A 42 -0.04 -18.34 -14.42
N ALA A 43 -1.12 -18.89 -13.88
CA ALA A 43 -2.00 -19.82 -14.58
C ALA A 43 -2.65 -19.22 -15.83
N GLU A 44 -2.76 -17.89 -15.89
CA GLU A 44 -3.33 -17.11 -16.98
C GLU A 44 -2.27 -16.46 -17.88
N GLY A 45 -0.97 -16.71 -17.63
CA GLY A 45 0.14 -16.17 -18.44
C GLY A 45 0.55 -14.73 -18.10
N PHE A 46 0.19 -14.22 -16.92
CA PHE A 46 0.50 -12.86 -16.47
C PHE A 46 1.73 -12.79 -15.55
N GLN A 47 2.81 -13.53 -15.86
CA GLN A 47 4.04 -13.52 -15.05
C GLN A 47 4.73 -12.15 -15.00
N HIS A 48 4.47 -11.29 -15.99
CA HIS A 48 5.01 -9.93 -16.08
C HIS A 48 4.32 -8.94 -15.14
N VAL A 49 3.09 -9.24 -14.68
CA VAL A 49 2.32 -8.35 -13.81
C VAL A 49 2.91 -8.41 -12.40
N ALA A 50 3.35 -7.27 -11.90
CA ALA A 50 3.94 -7.14 -10.58
C ALA A 50 2.86 -7.16 -9.48
N ILE A 51 3.22 -7.64 -8.29
CA ILE A 51 2.37 -7.55 -7.10
C ILE A 51 3.00 -6.58 -6.11
N MET A 52 2.29 -5.50 -5.81
CA MET A 52 2.64 -4.56 -4.74
C MET A 52 1.81 -4.87 -3.50
N SER A 53 2.35 -5.68 -2.59
CA SER A 53 1.64 -6.07 -1.38
C SER A 53 1.65 -4.96 -0.35
N TYR A 54 0.51 -4.76 0.32
CA TYR A 54 0.46 -4.02 1.58
C TYR A 54 1.12 -4.84 2.69
N THR A 55 2.45 -4.81 2.74
CA THR A 55 3.28 -5.51 3.72
C THR A 55 3.01 -5.05 5.15
N ALA A 56 2.73 -3.75 5.32
CA ALA A 56 2.33 -3.20 6.61
C ALA A 56 1.21 -2.18 6.41
N LYS A 57 -0.03 -2.59 6.71
CA LYS A 57 -1.21 -1.70 6.73
C LYS A 57 -1.74 -1.57 8.14
N TYR A 58 -1.63 -0.38 8.69
CA TYR A 58 -2.00 -0.07 10.05
C TYR A 58 -3.49 0.30 10.16
N ALA A 59 -4.12 -0.05 11.28
CA ALA A 59 -5.42 0.52 11.66
C ALA A 59 -5.21 1.96 12.17
N SER A 60 -5.26 2.93 11.27
CA SER A 60 -4.92 4.32 11.57
C SER A 60 -6.14 5.25 11.56
N SER A 61 -6.12 6.26 12.44
CA SER A 61 -7.10 7.37 12.44
C SER A 61 -6.93 8.31 11.24
N PHE A 62 -5.80 8.26 10.55
CA PHE A 62 -5.50 9.09 9.38
C PHE A 62 -6.35 8.72 8.15
N TYR A 63 -7.18 7.69 8.20
CA TYR A 63 -8.05 7.29 7.07
C TYR A 63 -9.41 8.00 7.04
N GLY A 64 -9.71 8.88 8.00
CA GLY A 64 -10.99 9.58 8.09
C GLY A 64 -11.43 10.23 6.76
N PRO A 65 -10.62 11.14 6.17
CA PRO A 65 -11.02 11.83 4.94
C PRO A 65 -11.20 10.88 3.73
N PHE A 66 -10.42 9.79 3.64
CA PHE A 66 -10.60 8.76 2.62
C PHE A 66 -11.94 8.02 2.77
N ARG A 67 -12.35 7.74 4.01
CA ARG A 67 -13.63 7.05 4.27
C ARG A 67 -14.82 7.91 3.85
N GLU A 68 -14.76 9.21 4.14
CA GLU A 68 -15.75 10.19 3.70
C GLU A 68 -15.81 10.28 2.18
N ALA A 69 -14.65 10.33 1.50
CA ALA A 69 -14.59 10.45 0.03
C ALA A 69 -15.22 9.26 -0.72
N LEU A 70 -15.21 8.06 -0.13
CA LEU A 70 -15.74 6.84 -0.75
C LEU A 70 -17.17 6.48 -0.31
N ASP A 71 -17.83 7.30 0.52
CA ASP A 71 -19.04 6.90 1.28
C ASP A 71 -18.88 5.50 1.93
N SER A 72 -17.65 5.18 2.31
CA SER A 72 -17.23 3.84 2.74
C SER A 72 -17.25 3.71 4.26
N ASN A 73 -17.98 4.60 4.93
CA ASN A 73 -18.15 4.50 6.36
C ASN A 73 -18.77 3.14 6.71
N PRO A 74 -18.25 2.43 7.72
CA PRO A 74 -18.83 1.16 8.14
C PRO A 74 -20.31 1.36 8.48
N ARG A 75 -21.20 0.75 7.69
CA ARG A 75 -22.65 0.95 7.83
C ARG A 75 -23.26 0.32 9.09
N PHE A 76 -22.47 -0.44 9.87
CA PHE A 76 -22.92 -1.05 11.13
C PHE A 76 -21.80 -1.11 12.19
N GLY A 77 -22.16 -0.68 13.41
CA GLY A 77 -21.44 -0.94 14.67
C GLY A 77 -20.46 0.14 15.08
N ASP A 78 -20.79 0.86 16.16
CA ASP A 78 -19.84 1.69 16.91
C ASP A 78 -18.59 0.87 17.24
N LYS A 79 -17.45 1.22 16.64
CA LYS A 79 -16.16 0.69 17.06
C LYS A 79 -15.34 1.79 17.73
N LYS A 80 -15.80 2.19 18.92
CA LYS A 80 -14.88 2.38 20.03
C LYS A 80 -14.26 1.00 20.35
N ARG A 81 -13.25 0.59 19.59
CA ARG A 81 -12.27 -0.51 19.84
C ARG A 81 -11.66 -0.95 18.51
N TYR A 82 -10.61 -0.25 18.10
CA TYR A 82 -9.37 -0.89 17.63
C TYR A 82 -8.25 0.02 18.11
N ALA A 83 -8.00 -0.03 19.42
CA ALA A 83 -6.66 0.23 19.90
C ALA A 83 -5.77 -0.79 19.18
N VAL A 84 -4.95 -0.29 18.25
CA VAL A 84 -3.64 -0.85 17.92
C VAL A 84 -3.60 -2.37 17.80
N ASP A 85 -4.23 -2.91 16.76
CA ASP A 85 -3.80 -4.22 16.26
C ASP A 85 -2.95 -3.94 15.02
N TYR A 86 -1.66 -3.70 15.30
CA TYR A 86 -0.64 -3.60 14.29
C TYR A 86 -0.52 -4.96 13.62
N LYS A 87 -1.34 -5.24 12.59
CA LYS A 87 -1.15 -6.44 11.76
C LYS A 87 0.13 -6.29 10.95
N MET A 88 1.24 -6.60 11.61
CA MET A 88 2.59 -6.75 11.08
C MET A 88 2.78 -8.15 10.49
N TYR A 89 1.70 -8.84 10.09
CA TYR A 89 1.74 -10.26 9.78
C TYR A 89 2.71 -10.56 8.63
N GLU A 90 2.62 -9.81 7.53
CA GLU A 90 3.58 -9.97 6.43
C GLU A 90 4.97 -9.48 6.83
N LEU A 91 5.10 -8.44 7.67
CA LEU A 91 6.43 -8.03 8.17
C LEU A 91 7.07 -9.16 8.99
N TYR A 92 6.34 -9.85 9.85
CA TYR A 92 6.88 -10.95 10.65
C TYR A 92 7.21 -12.17 9.80
N GLU A 93 6.34 -12.58 8.86
CA GLU A 93 6.66 -13.66 7.91
C GLU A 93 7.87 -13.28 7.05
N TYR A 94 7.90 -12.06 6.51
CA TYR A 94 9.01 -11.52 5.73
C TYR A 94 10.33 -11.46 6.51
N LEU A 95 10.30 -11.10 7.79
CA LEU A 95 11.49 -10.98 8.64
C LEU A 95 11.96 -12.31 9.23
N SER A 96 11.03 -13.26 9.45
CA SER A 96 11.33 -14.56 10.07
C SER A 96 11.77 -15.61 9.05
N ASP A 97 11.28 -15.51 7.83
CA ASP A 97 11.61 -16.45 6.76
C ASP A 97 12.72 -15.87 5.86
N ARG A 98 13.97 -16.17 6.24
CA ARG A 98 15.18 -15.94 5.42
C ARG A 98 15.16 -16.71 4.10
N THR A 99 14.17 -17.59 3.93
CA THR A 99 13.87 -18.39 2.75
C THR A 99 12.57 -17.94 2.06
N TYR A 100 12.29 -16.63 2.03
CA TYR A 100 11.58 -16.01 0.90
C TYR A 100 12.57 -15.64 -0.24
N PRO A 101 13.28 -16.56 -0.93
CA PRO A 101 13.40 -16.35 -2.35
C PRO A 101 12.02 -16.65 -2.97
N ASN A 102 11.78 -16.08 -4.14
CA ASN A 102 10.75 -16.47 -5.13
C ASN A 102 9.67 -15.40 -5.31
N ALA A 103 9.90 -14.55 -6.32
CA ALA A 103 8.99 -14.16 -7.40
C ALA A 103 7.55 -13.63 -7.13
N GLU A 104 6.94 -13.84 -5.97
CA GLU A 104 5.51 -13.59 -5.78
C GLU A 104 5.21 -12.14 -5.42
N VAL A 105 5.95 -11.55 -4.47
CA VAL A 105 5.88 -10.11 -4.13
C VAL A 105 6.96 -9.37 -4.92
N THR A 106 6.57 -8.37 -5.69
CA THR A 106 7.50 -7.55 -6.47
C THR A 106 7.83 -6.24 -5.75
N TRP A 107 6.88 -5.71 -4.96
CA TRP A 107 7.01 -4.45 -4.22
C TRP A 107 6.36 -4.56 -2.83
N SER A 108 6.97 -3.94 -1.82
CA SER A 108 6.42 -3.85 -0.46
C SER A 108 5.81 -2.47 -0.23
N GLN A 109 4.62 -2.39 0.36
CA GLN A 109 3.95 -1.12 0.67
C GLN A 109 3.66 -0.95 2.17
N VAL A 110 3.97 0.23 2.70
CA VAL A 110 3.64 0.66 4.08
C VAL A 110 2.55 1.73 4.05
N LYS A 111 1.54 1.58 4.91
CA LYS A 111 0.41 2.50 5.03
C LYS A 111 -0.04 2.63 6.49
N PRO A 112 -0.10 3.84 7.09
CA PRO A 112 0.26 5.14 6.52
C PRO A 112 1.77 5.34 6.33
N GLY A 113 2.16 6.41 5.63
CA GLY A 113 3.55 6.69 5.29
C GLY A 113 4.29 7.41 6.43
N LEU A 114 3.98 8.68 6.63
CA LEU A 114 4.67 9.57 7.58
C LEU A 114 4.73 9.07 9.03
N PRO A 115 3.67 8.48 9.62
CA PRO A 115 3.77 7.98 11.00
C PRO A 115 4.48 6.62 11.13
N CYS A 116 4.90 5.99 10.02
CA CYS A 116 5.48 4.64 10.01
C CYS A 116 6.90 4.61 9.39
N LEU A 117 7.66 5.70 9.51
CA LEU A 117 9.02 5.81 8.95
C LEU A 117 10.02 4.81 9.56
N ASP A 118 9.86 4.50 10.83
CA ASP A 118 10.63 3.47 11.54
C ASP A 118 10.44 2.08 10.90
N ILE A 119 9.23 1.79 10.46
CA ILE A 119 8.87 0.52 9.81
C ILE A 119 9.38 0.47 8.38
N ILE A 120 9.29 1.59 7.66
CA ILE A 120 9.89 1.73 6.31
C ILE A 120 11.41 1.52 6.41
N ARG A 121 12.07 2.14 7.41
CA ARG A 121 13.49 1.97 7.68
C ARG A 121 13.85 0.52 7.98
N LEU A 122 13.07 -0.15 8.83
CA LEU A 122 13.24 -1.56 9.19
C LEU A 122 13.10 -2.48 7.96
N LEU A 123 12.07 -2.26 7.14
CA LEU A 123 11.87 -3.00 5.89
C LEU A 123 13.06 -2.79 4.94
N ARG A 124 13.55 -1.56 4.81
CA ARG A 124 14.70 -1.26 3.95
C ARG A 124 15.97 -1.99 4.38
N ASP A 125 16.21 -2.14 5.68
CA ASP A 125 17.36 -2.88 6.23
C ASP A 125 17.28 -4.40 6.02
N LYS A 126 16.08 -4.92 5.82
CA LYS A 126 15.81 -6.36 5.87
C LYS A 126 15.39 -6.93 4.53
N SER A 127 14.99 -6.07 3.60
CA SER A 127 14.47 -6.41 2.28
C SER A 127 15.33 -5.82 1.17
N PRO A 128 15.62 -6.56 0.09
CA PRO A 128 16.13 -5.97 -1.14
C PRO A 128 15.02 -5.37 -2.01
N LEU A 129 13.74 -5.67 -1.76
CA LEU A 129 12.62 -5.24 -2.60
C LEU A 129 12.45 -3.71 -2.61
N PRO A 130 11.88 -3.14 -3.69
CA PRO A 130 11.34 -1.78 -3.68
C PRO A 130 10.31 -1.60 -2.57
N ILE A 131 10.33 -0.44 -1.91
CA ILE A 131 9.40 -0.10 -0.84
C ILE A 131 8.64 1.16 -1.24
N ALA A 132 7.31 1.06 -1.28
CA ALA A 132 6.41 2.19 -1.43
C ALA A 132 5.86 2.62 -0.06
N ALA A 133 5.70 3.92 0.14
CA ALA A 133 5.02 4.50 1.29
C ALA A 133 3.74 5.22 0.82
N TYR A 134 2.61 4.93 1.45
CA TYR A 134 1.33 5.57 1.09
C TYR A 134 1.08 6.77 2.00
N GLN A 135 1.25 7.99 1.49
CA GLN A 135 0.79 9.21 2.15
C GLN A 135 -0.75 9.25 2.14
N VAL A 136 -1.38 8.96 3.27
CA VAL A 136 -2.84 8.78 3.31
C VAL A 136 -3.59 10.10 3.42
N SER A 137 -4.90 10.02 3.22
CA SER A 137 -5.79 11.18 3.18
C SER A 137 -5.70 12.11 4.39
N GLY A 138 -5.46 11.57 5.59
CA GLY A 138 -5.28 12.38 6.81
C GLY A 138 -3.97 13.13 6.82
N GLU A 139 -2.88 12.52 6.33
CA GLU A 139 -1.57 13.18 6.19
C GLU A 139 -1.69 14.33 5.18
N TYR A 140 -2.34 14.06 4.05
CA TYR A 140 -2.69 15.07 3.06
C TYR A 140 -3.53 16.21 3.64
N SER A 141 -4.60 15.88 4.38
CA SER A 141 -5.51 16.88 4.96
C SER A 141 -4.81 17.74 6.01
N MET A 142 -3.85 17.18 6.75
CA MET A 142 -3.02 17.94 7.68
C MET A 142 -2.16 18.97 6.96
N ILE A 143 -1.51 18.61 5.85
CA ILE A 143 -0.70 19.55 5.05
C ILE A 143 -1.59 20.67 4.49
N LYS A 144 -2.74 20.32 3.90
CA LYS A 144 -3.68 21.33 3.38
C LYS A 144 -4.22 22.25 4.47
N ALA A 145 -4.57 21.72 5.63
CA ALA A 145 -5.01 22.53 6.76
C ALA A 145 -3.90 23.48 7.24
N GLY A 146 -2.66 22.99 7.34
CA GLY A 146 -1.49 23.80 7.69
C GLY A 146 -1.24 24.94 6.71
N GLY A 147 -1.36 24.67 5.40
CA GLY A 147 -1.26 25.67 4.34
C GLY A 147 -2.31 26.77 4.42
N VAL A 148 -3.59 26.38 4.59
CA VAL A 148 -4.71 27.33 4.77
C VAL A 148 -4.53 28.20 6.01
N LEU A 149 -4.05 27.61 7.11
CA LEU A 149 -3.76 28.33 8.36
C LEU A 149 -2.44 29.11 8.32
N LYS A 150 -1.69 29.02 7.21
CA LYS A 150 -0.36 29.63 7.03
C LYS A 150 0.63 29.23 8.12
N MET A 151 0.48 28.01 8.66
CA MET A 151 1.39 27.44 9.65
C MET A 151 2.63 26.81 8.98
N ILE A 152 2.47 26.36 7.74
CA ILE A 152 3.52 25.78 6.91
C ILE A 152 3.44 26.36 5.50
N ASP A 153 4.53 26.24 4.76
CA ASP A 153 4.51 26.42 3.31
C ASP A 153 4.00 25.12 2.67
N GLU A 154 2.77 25.17 2.16
CA GLU A 154 2.09 24.00 1.61
C GLU A 154 2.79 23.42 0.38
N GLU A 155 3.39 24.26 -0.48
CA GLU A 155 4.03 23.80 -1.71
C GLU A 155 5.32 23.05 -1.38
N ILE A 156 6.12 23.60 -0.45
CA ILE A 156 7.34 22.96 0.04
C ILE A 156 7.00 21.63 0.74
N GLU A 157 6.08 21.65 1.70
CA GLU A 157 5.74 20.44 2.47
C GLU A 157 5.03 19.36 1.64
N SER A 158 4.27 19.75 0.61
CA SER A 158 3.68 18.77 -0.31
C SER A 158 4.76 18.08 -1.16
N TYR A 159 5.86 18.77 -1.45
CA TYR A 159 7.00 18.20 -2.16
C TYR A 159 7.89 17.37 -1.23
N ASP A 160 8.19 17.86 -0.03
CA ASP A 160 9.00 17.17 0.98
C ASP A 160 8.28 15.95 1.58
N GLY A 161 6.94 15.98 1.62
CA GLY A 161 6.10 14.84 1.96
C GLY A 161 6.21 13.68 0.96
N VAL A 162 6.78 13.93 -0.23
CA VAL A 162 7.17 12.88 -1.17
C VAL A 162 8.50 12.29 -0.73
N ILE A 163 8.43 11.23 0.09
CA ILE A 163 9.63 10.47 0.45
C ILE A 163 10.03 9.63 -0.75
N ASP A 164 11.01 10.14 -1.50
CA ASP A 164 11.67 9.39 -2.57
C ASP A 164 12.59 8.34 -1.92
N VAL A 165 12.20 7.07 -2.00
CA VAL A 165 13.10 5.95 -1.67
C VAL A 165 13.64 5.42 -3.00
N PRO A 166 14.74 5.96 -3.54
CA PRO A 166 15.26 5.49 -4.81
C PRO A 166 15.68 4.02 -4.67
N PRO A 167 15.29 3.14 -5.61
CA PRO A 167 15.90 1.82 -5.70
C PRO A 167 17.38 2.01 -6.03
N ALA A 168 18.27 1.28 -5.35
CA ALA A 168 19.63 1.12 -5.84
C ALA A 168 19.57 0.39 -7.21
N GLY A 169 19.61 1.16 -8.29
CA GLY A 169 19.75 0.64 -9.66
C GLY A 169 18.60 0.87 -10.64
N TRP A 170 17.59 1.69 -10.34
CA TRP A 170 16.56 2.06 -11.33
C TRP A 170 16.72 3.50 -11.81
N CYS A 171 17.17 3.64 -13.06
CA CYS A 171 17.16 4.87 -13.84
C CYS A 171 15.73 5.12 -14.34
N GLY A 172 14.92 5.73 -13.48
CA GLY A 172 13.58 6.16 -13.80
C GLY A 172 13.10 7.07 -12.69
N HIS A 173 13.17 8.38 -12.90
CA HIS A 173 12.41 9.31 -12.08
C HIS A 173 10.94 8.91 -12.25
N HIS A 174 10.27 8.56 -11.16
CA HIS A 174 8.80 8.51 -10.94
C HIS A 174 8.44 7.34 -10.01
N THR A 175 8.75 7.48 -8.72
CA THR A 175 7.97 6.81 -7.68
C THR A 175 6.78 7.71 -7.38
N HIS A 176 5.62 7.39 -7.95
CA HIS A 176 4.40 8.16 -7.70
C HIS A 176 3.92 7.93 -6.27
N ILE A 177 4.24 8.86 -5.37
CA ILE A 177 3.24 9.32 -4.42
C ILE A 177 2.20 10.04 -5.28
N LEU A 178 0.94 9.58 -5.23
CA LEU A 178 -0.16 10.08 -6.06
C LEU A 178 -0.48 11.53 -5.69
N TYR A 179 0.30 12.45 -6.25
CA TYR A 179 -0.03 13.85 -6.40
C TYR A 179 0.25 14.29 -7.85
N SER A 180 -0.60 13.81 -8.76
CA SER A 180 -0.79 14.42 -10.08
C SER A 180 -2.28 14.67 -10.24
N PRO A 181 -2.74 15.90 -10.55
CA PRO A 181 -4.13 16.18 -10.93
C PRO A 181 -4.61 15.35 -12.14
N SER A 182 -3.69 14.68 -12.82
CA SER A 182 -3.89 13.98 -14.10
C SER A 182 -3.85 12.45 -13.99
N CYS A 183 -3.42 11.90 -12.85
CA CYS A 183 -3.29 10.44 -12.67
C CYS A 183 -4.14 9.97 -11.50
N TYR A 184 -5.44 9.79 -11.75
CA TYR A 184 -6.26 8.90 -10.94
C TYR A 184 -5.85 7.46 -11.26
N MET A 185 -4.80 6.96 -10.60
CA MET A 185 -4.57 5.52 -10.58
C MET A 185 -5.63 4.91 -9.67
N PHE A 186 -6.64 4.29 -10.27
CA PHE A 186 -7.68 3.55 -9.57
C PHE A 186 -7.06 2.32 -8.90
N MET A 187 -6.45 2.51 -7.72
CA MET A 187 -6.20 1.42 -6.78
C MET A 187 -7.47 1.29 -5.94
N TRP A 188 -8.36 0.38 -6.37
CA TRP A 188 -9.44 -0.13 -5.52
C TRP A 188 -8.86 -1.00 -4.40
#